data_AF-A0A511TD87-F1
#
_entry.id   AF-A0A511TD87-F1
#
_cell.length_a   1.000
_cell.length_b   1.000
_cell.length_c   1.000
_cell.angle_alpha   90.00
_cell.angle_beta   90.00
_cell.angle_gamma   90.00
#
_symmetry.space_group_name_H-M   'P 1'
#
loop_
_entity.id
_entity.type
_entity.pdbx_description
1 polymer ?
#
loop_
_entity_poly.entity_id
_entity_poly.type
_entity_poly.pdbx_seq_one_letter_code
_entity_poly.pdbx_strand_id
1 'polypeptide(L)'
;MPAATQAPAPVPRAHLRGLKGNVQIKRATADEWSTASDGVPLFENDKVRTEAGAGADLVFQANGSTVHLGGDSLIGIAETRPRPGRSRTDLTVLRGRIDAELKKPAEQSLSVTTPGATIQAGREIVFQ
;
A
#
# COMPACT_ATOMS: atom_id res chain seq x y z
N MET A 1 20.49 -19.24 31.12
CA MET A 1 20.52 -18.16 30.11
C MET A 1 19.12 -18.07 29.51
N PRO A 2 18.38 -16.96 29.62
CA PRO A 2 17.10 -16.85 28.94
C PRO A 2 17.34 -16.62 27.44
N ALA A 3 16.65 -17.41 26.61
CA ALA A 3 16.63 -17.22 25.16
C ALA A 3 15.94 -15.89 24.83
N ALA A 4 16.60 -15.02 24.08
CA ALA A 4 15.96 -13.84 23.52
C ALA A 4 14.90 -14.31 22.52
N THR A 5 13.63 -14.10 22.86
CA THR A 5 12.50 -14.22 21.94
C THR A 5 12.73 -13.25 20.79
N GLN A 6 13.23 -13.75 19.66
CA GLN A 6 13.35 -12.97 18.44
C GLN A 6 11.94 -12.58 18.04
N ALA A 7 11.63 -11.28 18.09
CA ALA A 7 10.38 -10.77 17.53
C ALA A 7 10.30 -11.22 16.06
N PRO A 8 9.13 -11.68 15.58
CA PRO A 8 9.00 -12.10 14.19
C PRO A 8 9.48 -10.99 13.26
N ALA A 9 10.31 -11.34 12.29
CA ALA A 9 10.78 -10.37 11.30
C ALA A 9 9.56 -9.74 10.57
N PRO A 10 9.56 -8.41 10.35
CA PRO A 10 8.46 -7.74 9.65
C PRO A 10 8.25 -8.36 8.25
N VAL A 11 7.01 -8.73 7.94
CA VAL A 11 6.66 -9.28 6.62
C VAL A 11 6.40 -8.12 5.65
N PRO A 12 7.14 -8.01 4.52
CA PRO A 12 6.85 -7.00 3.51
C PRO A 12 5.44 -7.17 2.94
N ARG A 13 4.73 -6.07 2.74
CA ARG A 13 3.37 -6.08 2.19
C ARG A 13 3.36 -5.72 0.71
N ALA A 14 4.20 -4.76 0.34
CA ALA A 14 4.36 -4.30 -1.04
C ALA A 14 5.81 -3.92 -1.31
N HIS A 15 6.13 -3.62 -2.55
CA HIS A 15 7.38 -2.95 -2.91
C HIS A 15 7.12 -1.83 -3.91
N LEU A 16 7.93 -0.78 -3.88
CA LEU A 16 7.86 0.30 -4.86
C LEU A 16 8.52 -0.11 -6.17
N ARG A 17 7.96 0.36 -7.29
CA ARG A 17 8.53 0.27 -8.63
C ARG A 17 8.21 1.51 -9.44
N GLY A 18 8.95 1.73 -10.52
CA GLY A 18 8.64 2.76 -11.50
C GLY A 18 8.67 4.17 -10.92
N LEU A 19 9.55 4.43 -9.95
CA LEU A 19 9.61 5.73 -9.28
C LEU A 19 9.95 6.84 -10.30
N LYS A 20 9.18 7.91 -10.26
CA LYS A 20 9.38 9.13 -11.04
C LYS A 20 9.30 10.33 -10.12
N GLY A 21 10.25 11.26 -10.22
CA GLY A 21 10.26 12.47 -9.41
C GLY A 21 10.54 12.20 -7.93
N ASN A 22 10.09 13.09 -7.05
CA ASN A 22 10.32 12.98 -5.61
C ASN A 22 9.25 12.10 -4.94
N VAL A 23 9.67 10.90 -4.53
CA VAL A 23 8.85 9.94 -3.79
C VAL A 23 9.52 9.69 -2.45
N GLN A 24 8.75 9.73 -1.37
CA GLN A 24 9.29 9.62 -0.02
C GLN A 24 8.50 8.62 0.82
N ILE A 25 9.19 7.94 1.72
CA ILE A 25 8.64 6.96 2.64
C ILE A 25 8.89 7.42 4.06
N LYS A 26 7.84 7.37 4.88
CA LYS A 26 7.96 7.43 6.34
C LYS A 26 7.72 6.03 6.89
N ARG A 27 8.73 5.47 7.55
CA ARG A 27 8.64 4.13 8.14
C ARG A 27 7.73 4.14 9.36
N ALA A 28 7.04 3.05 9.63
CA ALA A 28 6.26 2.92 10.87
C ALA A 28 7.10 3.15 12.13
N THR A 29 8.38 2.79 12.10
CA THR A 29 9.34 2.92 13.21
C THR A 29 10.14 4.21 13.20
N ALA A 30 9.91 5.11 12.24
CA ALA A 30 10.68 6.34 12.10
C ALA A 30 9.75 7.54 11.90
N ASP A 31 10.09 8.66 12.52
CA ASP A 31 9.29 9.86 12.38
C ASP A 31 9.62 10.70 11.15
N GLU A 32 10.78 10.45 10.54
CA GLU A 32 11.27 11.20 9.41
C GLU A 32 10.85 10.59 8.06
N TRP A 33 10.72 11.48 7.07
CA TRP A 33 10.54 11.10 5.68
C TRP A 33 11.89 10.88 5.03
N SER A 34 12.02 9.78 4.31
CA SER A 34 13.23 9.41 3.57
C SER A 34 12.92 9.26 2.10
N THR A 35 13.88 9.56 1.23
CA THR A 35 13.71 9.36 -0.23
C THR A 35 13.53 7.87 -0.51
N ALA A 36 12.52 7.55 -1.31
CA ALA A 36 12.24 6.21 -1.75
C ALA A 36 13.24 5.75 -2.81
N SER A 37 13.43 4.45 -2.93
CA SER A 37 14.19 3.85 -4.03
C SER A 37 13.38 2.72 -4.66
N ASP A 38 13.69 2.42 -5.91
CA ASP A 38 13.03 1.32 -6.63
C ASP A 38 13.31 -0.03 -5.94
N GLY A 39 12.31 -0.89 -5.90
CA GLY A 39 12.35 -2.19 -5.23
C GLY A 39 12.27 -2.13 -3.71
N VAL A 40 12.18 -0.95 -3.09
CA VAL A 40 12.12 -0.84 -1.62
C VAL A 40 10.87 -1.54 -1.08
N PRO A 41 11.02 -2.48 -0.12
CA PRO A 41 9.88 -3.10 0.54
C PRO A 41 9.16 -2.09 1.44
N LEU A 42 7.83 -2.18 1.43
CA LEU A 42 6.94 -1.43 2.30
C LEU A 42 6.31 -2.39 3.30
N PHE A 43 6.28 -1.95 4.55
CA PHE A 43 5.74 -2.72 5.66
C PHE A 43 4.41 -2.13 6.13
N GLU A 44 3.75 -2.86 7.02
CA GLU A 44 2.55 -2.37 7.67
C GLU A 44 2.80 -1.04 8.37
N ASN A 45 1.86 -0.12 8.25
CA ASN A 45 1.91 1.25 8.77
C ASN A 45 2.97 2.18 8.15
N ASP A 46 3.74 1.72 7.15
CA ASP A 46 4.56 2.61 6.34
C ASP A 46 3.67 3.58 5.56
N LYS A 47 4.16 4.80 5.37
CA LYS A 47 3.51 5.84 4.56
C LYS A 47 4.36 6.18 3.36
N VAL A 48 3.71 6.42 2.23
CA VAL A 48 4.35 6.85 0.99
C VAL A 48 3.73 8.15 0.55
N ARG A 49 4.56 9.13 0.20
CA ARG A 49 4.13 10.38 -0.41
C ARG A 49 4.83 10.63 -1.73
N THR A 50 4.11 11.24 -2.66
CA THR A 50 4.60 11.71 -3.96
C THR A 50 4.37 13.22 -4.01
N GLU A 51 5.40 13.98 -4.40
CA GLU A 51 5.27 15.42 -4.64
C GLU A 51 4.59 15.68 -6.01
N ALA A 52 4.33 16.95 -6.32
CA ALA A 52 3.81 17.37 -7.61
C ALA A 52 4.69 16.87 -8.77
N GLY A 53 4.09 16.24 -9.78
CA GLY A 53 4.79 15.67 -10.94
C GLY A 53 5.56 14.37 -10.65
N ALA A 54 5.55 13.88 -9.42
CA ALA A 54 6.10 12.57 -9.05
C ALA A 54 5.08 11.44 -9.28
N GLY A 55 5.54 10.20 -9.23
CA GLY A 55 4.70 9.01 -9.33
C GLY A 55 5.45 7.76 -8.91
N ALA A 56 4.72 6.73 -8.51
CA ALA A 56 5.27 5.43 -8.15
C ALA A 56 4.23 4.33 -8.25
N ASP A 57 4.68 3.12 -8.52
CA ASP A 57 3.86 1.91 -8.50
C ASP A 57 4.11 1.13 -7.22
N LEU A 58 3.04 0.72 -6.54
CA LEU A 58 3.08 -0.22 -5.44
C LEU A 58 2.60 -1.58 -5.92
N VAL A 59 3.46 -2.58 -5.82
CA VAL A 59 3.09 -3.97 -6.14
C VAL A 59 2.96 -4.76 -4.85
N PHE A 60 1.78 -5.33 -4.61
CA PHE A 60 1.48 -6.09 -3.40
C PHE A 60 1.97 -7.53 -3.49
N GLN A 61 2.76 -7.97 -2.51
CA GLN A 61 3.35 -9.32 -2.52
C GLN A 61 2.30 -10.43 -2.39
N ALA A 62 1.22 -10.18 -1.65
CA ALA A 62 0.22 -11.20 -1.35
C ALA A 62 -0.62 -11.64 -2.56
N ASN A 63 -0.82 -10.75 -3.54
CA ASN A 63 -1.77 -10.98 -4.63
C ASN A 63 -1.31 -10.45 -6.00
N GLY A 64 -0.16 -9.76 -6.06
CA GLY A 64 0.40 -9.19 -7.27
C GLY A 64 -0.39 -8.02 -7.84
N SER A 65 -1.36 -7.48 -7.09
CA SER A 65 -2.09 -6.28 -7.49
C SER A 65 -1.16 -5.07 -7.48
N THR A 66 -1.41 -4.14 -8.41
CA THR A 66 -0.59 -2.94 -8.56
C THR A 66 -1.43 -1.70 -8.29
N VAL A 67 -0.87 -0.74 -7.57
CA VAL A 67 -1.48 0.57 -7.33
C VAL A 67 -0.55 1.64 -7.84
N HIS A 68 -1.03 2.41 -8.80
CA HIS A 68 -0.34 3.54 -9.38
C HIS A 68 -0.64 4.78 -8.56
N LEU A 69 0.42 5.45 -8.11
CA LEU A 69 0.36 6.72 -7.42
C LEU A 69 0.67 7.85 -8.39
N GLY A 70 -0.26 8.78 -8.52
CA GLY A 70 -0.01 10.05 -9.21
C GLY A 70 0.76 11.04 -8.33
N GLY A 71 1.02 12.23 -8.87
CA GLY A 71 1.60 13.33 -8.10
C GLY A 71 0.69 13.77 -6.96
N ASP A 72 1.26 14.46 -5.97
CA ASP A 72 0.55 15.02 -4.81
C ASP A 72 -0.26 13.98 -4.01
N SER A 73 0.23 12.75 -3.94
CA SER A 73 -0.44 11.65 -3.26
C SER A 73 0.22 11.32 -1.93
N LEU A 74 -0.58 10.89 -0.96
CA LEU A 74 -0.16 10.40 0.33
C LEU A 74 -0.99 9.18 0.69
N ILE A 75 -0.31 8.05 0.86
CA ILE A 75 -0.93 6.78 1.22
C ILE A 75 -0.27 6.17 2.45
N GLY A 76 -0.97 5.26 3.12
CA GLY A 76 -0.47 4.39 4.16
C GLY A 76 -0.80 2.94 3.86
N ILE A 77 0.14 2.04 4.16
CA ILE A 77 -0.06 0.59 4.09
C ILE A 77 -0.84 0.16 5.32
N ALA A 78 -2.08 -0.31 5.13
CA ALA A 78 -2.92 -0.70 6.25
C ALA A 78 -2.63 -2.15 6.72
N GLU A 79 -3.05 -2.45 7.95
CA GLU A 79 -3.08 -3.81 8.48
C GLU A 79 -4.02 -4.65 7.62
N THR A 80 -3.44 -5.57 6.84
CA THR A 80 -4.21 -6.53 6.06
C THR A 80 -4.42 -7.78 6.90
N ARG A 81 -5.60 -7.95 7.49
CA ARG A 81 -5.95 -9.19 8.21
C ARG A 81 -6.32 -10.27 7.19
N PRO A 82 -5.48 -11.30 7.01
CA PRO A 82 -5.80 -12.38 6.08
C PRO A 82 -7.04 -13.10 6.61
N ARG A 83 -8.06 -13.28 5.77
CA ARG A 83 -9.16 -14.21 6.07
C ARG A 83 -8.91 -15.51 5.32
N PRO A 84 -9.20 -16.67 5.93
CA PRO A 84 -9.09 -17.95 5.23
C PRO A 84 -9.86 -17.91 3.91
N GLY A 85 -9.17 -18.20 2.80
CA GLY A 85 -9.76 -18.26 1.46
C GLY A 85 -9.94 -16.94 0.70
N ARG A 86 -9.44 -15.78 1.19
CA ARG A 86 -9.49 -14.51 0.44
C ARG A 86 -8.23 -13.66 0.58
N SER A 87 -7.63 -13.31 -0.55
CA SER A 87 -6.54 -12.33 -0.63
C SER A 87 -7.11 -10.92 -0.69
N ARG A 88 -7.12 -10.25 0.46
CA ARG A 88 -7.53 -8.85 0.59
C ARG A 88 -6.30 -7.95 0.59
N THR A 89 -6.40 -6.77 -0.01
CA THR A 89 -5.42 -5.68 0.13
C THR A 89 -6.12 -4.49 0.75
N ASP A 90 -5.57 -3.97 1.85
CA ASP A 90 -6.09 -2.78 2.52
C ASP A 90 -5.09 -1.62 2.36
N LEU A 91 -5.58 -0.47 1.89
CA LEU A 91 -4.83 0.75 1.66
C LEU A 91 -5.58 1.94 2.26
N THR A 92 -4.84 2.86 2.86
CA THR A 92 -5.37 4.14 3.31
C THR A 92 -4.82 5.23 2.43
N VAL A 93 -5.68 5.94 1.70
CA VAL A 93 -5.32 7.10 0.89
C VAL A 93 -5.67 8.34 1.68
N LEU A 94 -4.66 9.05 2.14
CA LEU A 94 -4.84 10.28 2.92
C LEU A 94 -5.03 11.49 1.99
N ARG A 95 -4.41 11.47 0.80
CA ARG A 95 -4.53 12.51 -0.23
C ARG A 95 -4.14 11.93 -1.60
N GLY A 96 -4.67 12.52 -2.67
CA GLY A 96 -4.19 12.34 -4.03
C GLY A 96 -5.08 11.46 -4.89
N ARG A 97 -4.57 11.13 -6.08
CA ARG A 97 -5.22 10.23 -7.03
C ARG A 97 -4.46 8.91 -7.05
N ILE A 98 -5.20 7.82 -6.91
CA ILE A 98 -4.67 6.48 -7.09
C ILE A 98 -5.47 5.75 -8.16
N ASP A 99 -4.77 4.95 -8.96
CA ASP A 99 -5.37 4.00 -9.88
C ASP A 99 -4.93 2.62 -9.44
N ALA A 100 -5.87 1.68 -9.29
CA ALA A 100 -5.59 0.38 -8.73
C ALA A 100 -6.06 -0.74 -9.66
N GLU A 101 -5.14 -1.66 -9.95
CA GLU A 101 -5.39 -2.81 -10.82
C GLU A 101 -5.29 -4.11 -10.02
N LEU A 102 -6.39 -4.86 -10.01
CA LEU A 102 -6.48 -6.18 -9.43
C LEU A 102 -6.11 -7.21 -10.49
N LYS A 103 -5.12 -8.06 -10.20
CA LYS A 103 -4.68 -9.11 -11.13
C LYS A 103 -5.76 -10.18 -11.37
N LYS A 104 -6.58 -10.46 -10.36
CA LYS A 104 -7.70 -11.40 -10.41
C LYS A 104 -8.93 -10.81 -9.69
N PRO A 105 -9.72 -9.96 -10.35
CA PRO A 105 -10.80 -9.23 -9.69
C PRO A 105 -11.91 -10.13 -9.11
N ALA A 106 -12.07 -11.36 -9.59
CA ALA A 106 -13.04 -12.33 -9.05
C ALA A 106 -12.59 -13.00 -7.74
N GLU A 107 -11.28 -13.03 -7.47
CA GLU A 107 -10.67 -13.72 -6.30
C GLU A 107 -10.07 -12.74 -5.29
N GLN A 108 -9.95 -11.46 -5.66
CA GLN A 108 -9.25 -10.43 -4.92
C GLN A 108 -10.18 -9.29 -4.54
N SER A 109 -9.93 -8.70 -3.37
CA SER A 109 -10.58 -7.46 -2.97
C SER A 109 -9.56 -6.41 -2.55
N LEU A 110 -9.83 -5.16 -2.94
CA LEU A 110 -9.09 -3.98 -2.56
C LEU A 110 -10.01 -3.06 -1.75
N SER A 111 -9.59 -2.68 -0.55
CA SER A 111 -10.26 -1.64 0.23
C SER A 111 -9.36 -0.41 0.27
N VAL A 112 -9.89 0.72 -0.18
CA VAL A 112 -9.25 2.03 -0.16
C VAL A 112 -10.00 2.91 0.83
N THR A 113 -9.35 3.34 1.90
CA THR A 113 -9.94 4.27 2.88
C THR A 113 -9.45 5.68 2.60
N THR A 114 -10.35 6.63 2.34
CA THR A 114 -10.07 8.06 2.22
C THR A 114 -10.73 8.84 3.36
N PRO A 115 -10.26 10.05 3.72
CA PRO A 115 -10.87 10.87 4.77
C PRO A 115 -12.37 11.15 4.59
N GLY A 116 -12.93 10.96 3.37
CA GLY A 116 -14.36 11.15 3.08
C GLY A 116 -15.13 9.89 2.70
N ALA A 117 -14.49 8.76 2.39
CA ALA A 117 -15.16 7.54 1.92
C ALA A 117 -14.25 6.30 1.96
N THR A 118 -14.86 5.11 2.10
CA THR A 118 -14.18 3.83 1.88
C THR A 118 -14.64 3.23 0.56
N ILE A 119 -13.73 3.02 -0.39
CA ILE A 119 -14.01 2.37 -1.67
C ILE A 119 -13.60 0.91 -1.57
N GLN A 120 -14.50 -0.02 -1.89
CA GLN A 120 -14.18 -1.46 -1.99
C GLN A 120 -14.32 -1.92 -3.43
N ALA A 121 -13.20 -2.32 -4.04
CA ALA A 121 -13.17 -2.95 -5.36
C ALA A 121 -13.01 -4.48 -5.18
N GLY A 122 -13.83 -5.26 -5.89
CA GLY A 122 -13.90 -6.73 -5.75
C GLY A 122 -15.26 -7.34 -6.12
N ARG A 123 -16.23 -6.49 -6.49
CA ARG A 123 -17.48 -6.87 -7.16
C ARG A 123 -18.04 -5.62 -7.85
N GLU A 124 -18.87 -5.83 -8.89
CA GLU A 124 -19.68 -4.79 -9.52
C GLU A 124 -20.26 -3.84 -8.46
N ILE A 125 -19.89 -2.56 -8.56
CA ILE A 125 -20.45 -1.51 -7.72
C ILE A 125 -21.81 -1.17 -8.32
N VAL A 126 -22.87 -1.80 -7.82
CA VAL A 126 -24.23 -1.34 -8.09
C VAL A 126 -24.46 -0.13 -7.19
N PHE A 127 -24.46 1.06 -7.78
CA PHE A 127 -25.02 2.24 -7.11
C PHE A 127 -26.53 2.00 -6.98
N GLN A 128 -27.03 1.88 -5.76
CA GLN A 128 -28.47 1.96 -5.47
C GLN A 128 -28.85 3.41 -5.24
#